data_AF-V5FSW0-F1
#
_entry.id   AF-V5FSW0-F1
#
_cell.length_a   1.000
_cell.length_b   1.000
_cell.length_c   1.000
_cell.angle_alpha   90.00
_cell.angle_beta   90.00
_cell.angle_gamma   90.00
#
_symmetry.space_group_name_H-M   'P 1'
#
loop_
_entity.id
_entity.type
_entity.pdbx_description
1 polymer ?
#
loop_
_entity_poly.entity_id
_entity_poly.type
_entity_poly.pdbx_seq_one_letter_code
_entity_poly.pdbx_strand_id
1 'polypeptide(L)'
;MDVEGAVPHSDVPPPLPYSLRDRKKSIALFWTIFVIDTLAQPLILYYTLWYLTPLSHNLVFSISTACLGGVSVFEYFYRFYNLFRKGSKARPLNARRSWLDFFHINFTIVWLILAVELIVGTATPEPYIRLLAMPLPTVMYYFGAVHLSLDILRMRGYKAPFRISSTPRGSPMPTALYVLIEDIVAVDGGGGQKYRYALRTRYLSSPYFRHMLFEMNCFWAGGSLIFAAVITVIIFTTSRNVAYTLGWSLPFAWAAVWTAITIPWVQSDLRREKKAWAEHHDLGGIPYTDDINAPTPRTRFESVQDRFNFNPFHREKQSAPASSDERDDGPSRDDMDRQADDKETQHSDDPPLQQPSQEAQPHDEQQAQPEQETKQEQKTES
;
A
#
# COMPACT_ATOMS: atom_id res chain seq x y z
N MET A 1 -36.31 -18.04 3.67
CA MET A 1 -36.92 -16.95 2.85
C MET A 1 -35.76 -16.09 2.36
N ASP A 2 -35.16 -16.50 1.25
CA ASP A 2 -33.70 -16.44 1.14
C ASP A 2 -33.31 -15.46 0.04
N VAL A 3 -32.93 -14.25 0.46
CA VAL A 3 -32.42 -13.18 -0.42
C VAL A 3 -30.94 -12.98 -0.12
N GLU A 4 -30.16 -14.03 -0.34
CA GLU A 4 -28.71 -13.94 -0.37
C GLU A 4 -28.33 -13.13 -1.62
N GLY A 5 -28.07 -11.84 -1.42
CA GLY A 5 -28.01 -10.85 -2.47
C GLY A 5 -26.81 -11.03 -3.40
N ALA A 6 -26.99 -11.81 -4.46
CA ALA A 6 -26.01 -11.99 -5.53
C ALA A 6 -25.53 -10.63 -6.05
N VAL A 7 -24.25 -10.33 -5.82
CA VAL A 7 -23.62 -9.10 -6.31
C VAL A 7 -23.62 -9.16 -7.84
N PRO A 8 -24.18 -8.15 -8.55
CA PRO A 8 -24.34 -8.23 -10.00
C PRO A 8 -22.99 -8.40 -10.69
N HIS A 9 -22.88 -9.45 -11.49
CA HIS A 9 -21.67 -9.79 -12.23
C HIS A 9 -21.24 -8.66 -13.18
N SER A 10 -19.94 -8.47 -13.33
CA SER A 10 -19.34 -7.39 -14.11
C SER A 10 -18.11 -7.90 -14.87
N ASP A 11 -18.16 -7.87 -16.20
CA ASP A 11 -17.08 -8.25 -17.12
C ASP A 11 -15.87 -7.29 -17.09
N VAL A 12 -15.86 -6.37 -16.11
CA VAL A 12 -14.84 -5.34 -15.92
C VAL A 12 -14.45 -5.31 -14.44
N PRO A 13 -13.14 -5.31 -14.11
CA PRO A 13 -12.68 -5.22 -12.72
C PRO A 13 -13.13 -3.90 -12.07
N PRO A 14 -13.36 -3.85 -10.74
CA PRO A 14 -13.96 -2.71 -10.06
C PRO A 14 -13.35 -1.36 -10.48
N PRO A 15 -14.19 -0.42 -10.99
CA PRO A 15 -13.69 0.80 -11.59
C PRO A 15 -13.19 1.77 -10.52
N LEU A 16 -11.99 2.30 -10.72
CA LEU A 16 -11.51 3.42 -9.92
C LEU A 16 -12.22 4.70 -10.38
N PRO A 17 -12.96 5.42 -9.51
CA PRO A 17 -13.75 6.60 -9.87
C PRO A 17 -12.87 7.85 -9.95
N TYR A 18 -11.73 7.73 -10.64
CA TYR A 18 -10.67 8.73 -10.68
C TYR A 18 -9.86 8.61 -11.98
N SER A 19 -9.61 9.73 -12.64
CA SER A 19 -8.90 9.81 -13.90
C SER A 19 -7.78 10.86 -13.83
N LEU A 20 -6.58 10.44 -14.23
CA LEU A 20 -5.42 11.33 -14.37
C LEU A 20 -5.49 12.17 -15.66
N ARG A 21 -6.32 11.78 -16.63
CA ARG A 21 -6.38 12.43 -17.96
C ARG A 21 -6.91 13.86 -17.86
N ASP A 22 -7.91 14.05 -17.01
CA ASP A 22 -8.62 15.32 -16.83
C ASP A 22 -7.83 16.28 -15.93
N ARG A 23 -6.87 15.75 -15.16
CA ARG A 23 -6.02 16.48 -14.22
C ARG A 23 -4.62 16.82 -14.76
N LYS A 24 -4.30 16.42 -16.00
CA LYS A 24 -2.98 16.64 -16.64
C LYS A 24 -2.40 18.05 -16.44
N LYS A 25 -3.23 19.11 -16.58
CA LYS A 25 -2.79 20.50 -16.41
C LYS A 25 -2.35 20.81 -14.96
N SER A 26 -3.10 20.33 -13.98
CA SER A 26 -2.79 20.50 -12.55
C SER A 26 -1.57 19.67 -12.14
N ILE A 27 -1.47 18.43 -12.64
CA ILE A 27 -0.31 17.55 -12.43
C ILE A 27 0.97 18.19 -13.02
N ALA A 28 0.91 18.67 -14.27
CA ALA A 28 2.03 19.33 -14.90
C ALA A 28 2.43 20.64 -14.19
N LEU A 29 1.47 21.45 -13.76
CA LEU A 29 1.73 22.68 -12.99
C LEU A 29 2.42 22.36 -11.65
N PHE A 30 1.91 21.38 -10.89
CA PHE A 30 2.51 20.93 -9.65
C PHE A 30 3.95 20.46 -9.86
N TRP A 31 4.20 19.56 -10.81
CA TRP A 31 5.55 19.05 -11.06
C TRP A 31 6.51 20.14 -11.56
N THR A 32 6.07 21.09 -12.37
CA THR A 32 6.89 22.24 -12.77
C THR A 32 7.30 23.10 -11.58
N ILE A 33 6.36 23.47 -10.70
CA ILE A 33 6.68 24.31 -9.52
C ILE A 33 7.55 23.50 -8.53
N PHE A 34 7.27 22.21 -8.33
CA PHE A 34 8.06 21.32 -7.48
C PHE A 34 9.51 21.19 -7.96
N VAL A 35 9.74 20.98 -9.27
CA VAL A 35 11.09 20.95 -9.87
C VAL A 35 11.79 22.30 -9.76
N ILE A 36 11.06 23.42 -9.85
CA ILE A 36 11.65 24.75 -9.60
C ILE A 36 12.09 24.88 -8.14
N ASP A 37 11.21 24.59 -7.17
CA ASP A 37 11.44 24.72 -5.73
C ASP A 37 12.57 23.82 -5.20
N THR A 38 12.64 22.57 -5.69
CA THR A 38 13.50 21.51 -5.12
C THR A 38 14.70 21.10 -5.96
N LEU A 39 14.78 21.46 -7.25
CA LEU A 39 15.96 21.21 -8.10
C LEU A 39 16.59 22.50 -8.62
N ALA A 40 15.81 23.35 -9.29
CA ALA A 40 16.37 24.53 -9.95
C ALA A 40 16.82 25.58 -8.93
N GLN A 41 15.96 25.91 -7.96
CA GLN A 41 16.20 26.97 -6.98
C GLN A 41 17.45 26.72 -6.11
N PRO A 42 17.68 25.54 -5.50
CA PRO A 42 18.88 25.31 -4.68
C PRO A 42 20.18 25.42 -5.50
N LEU A 43 20.18 24.89 -6.72
CA LEU A 43 21.34 24.97 -7.62
C LEU A 43 21.60 26.42 -8.10
N ILE A 44 20.56 27.14 -8.50
CA ILE A 44 20.66 28.53 -8.95
C ILE A 44 21.11 29.42 -7.80
N LEU A 45 20.49 29.35 -6.61
CA LEU A 45 20.88 30.12 -5.43
C LEU A 45 22.31 29.81 -4.99
N TYR A 46 22.70 28.53 -4.91
CA TYR A 46 24.08 28.15 -4.61
C TYR A 46 25.07 28.79 -5.59
N TYR A 47 24.92 28.54 -6.90
CA TYR A 47 25.90 29.03 -7.88
C TYR A 47 25.90 30.56 -8.01
N THR A 48 24.74 31.22 -7.99
CA THR A 48 24.69 32.69 -8.11
C THR A 48 25.24 33.38 -6.87
N LEU A 49 24.83 32.98 -5.67
CA LEU A 49 25.31 33.63 -4.45
C LEU A 49 26.80 33.33 -4.19
N TRP A 50 27.26 32.09 -4.44
CA TRP A 50 28.66 31.69 -4.23
C TRP A 50 29.65 32.38 -5.18
N TYR A 51 29.26 32.67 -6.43
CA TYR A 51 30.17 33.21 -7.44
C TYR A 51 29.96 34.68 -7.81
N LEU A 52 28.78 35.26 -7.53
CA LEU A 52 28.44 36.63 -7.92
C LEU A 52 28.28 37.59 -6.73
N THR A 53 28.49 37.13 -5.49
CA THR A 53 28.33 37.96 -4.28
C THR A 53 29.47 37.73 -3.27
N PRO A 54 29.82 38.73 -2.43
CA PRO A 54 30.84 38.58 -1.38
C PRO A 54 30.26 37.99 -0.07
N LEU A 55 29.20 37.17 -0.14
CA LEU A 55 28.58 36.55 1.03
C LEU A 55 29.44 35.40 1.56
N SER A 56 29.41 35.16 2.88
CA SER A 56 30.09 34.00 3.46
C SER A 56 29.44 32.68 3.01
N HIS A 57 30.24 31.62 2.89
CA HIS A 57 29.77 30.29 2.49
C HIS A 57 28.59 29.80 3.35
N ASN A 58 28.63 30.07 4.66
CA ASN A 58 27.54 29.80 5.59
C ASN A 58 26.24 30.54 5.23
N LEU A 59 26.32 31.83 4.90
CA LEU A 59 25.16 32.65 4.55
C LEU A 59 24.57 32.27 3.19
N VAL A 60 25.42 31.92 2.20
CA VAL A 60 24.99 31.37 0.90
C VAL A 60 24.10 30.13 1.10
N PHE A 61 24.56 29.15 1.87
CA PHE A 61 23.79 27.94 2.12
C PHE A 61 22.59 28.19 3.04
N SER A 62 22.67 29.11 4.00
CA SER A 62 21.53 29.48 4.85
C SER A 62 20.39 30.09 4.03
N ILE A 63 20.68 30.99 3.09
CA ILE A 63 19.68 31.55 2.16
C ILE A 63 19.11 30.45 1.28
N SER A 64 19.96 29.63 0.65
CA SER A 64 19.49 28.52 -0.19
C SER A 64 18.65 27.49 0.57
N THR A 65 18.89 27.30 1.87
CA THR A 65 18.12 26.41 2.74
C THR A 65 16.79 27.04 3.16
N ALA A 66 16.76 28.34 3.44
CA ALA A 66 15.55 29.07 3.83
C ALA A 66 14.54 29.23 2.68
N CYS A 67 15.00 29.25 1.42
CA CYS A 67 14.13 29.28 0.24
C CYS A 67 13.61 27.88 -0.18
N LEU A 68 14.32 26.81 0.18
CA LEU A 68 14.02 25.43 -0.25
C LEU A 68 12.71 24.90 0.36
N GLY A 69 11.88 24.28 -0.47
CA GLY A 69 10.80 23.40 -0.03
C GLY A 69 9.49 24.12 0.22
N GLY A 70 9.29 25.32 -0.33
CA GLY A 70 8.04 26.08 -0.20
C GLY A 70 6.81 25.31 -0.69
N VAL A 71 6.96 24.48 -1.73
CA VAL A 71 5.90 23.57 -2.21
C VAL A 71 5.62 22.48 -1.18
N SER A 72 6.68 21.89 -0.61
CA SER A 72 6.56 20.83 0.39
C SER A 72 5.90 21.33 1.68
N VAL A 73 6.22 22.55 2.12
CA VAL A 73 5.60 23.19 3.28
C VAL A 73 4.12 23.52 3.02
N PHE A 74 3.79 24.08 1.84
CA PHE A 74 2.40 24.30 1.45
C PHE A 74 1.60 22.99 1.44
N GLU A 75 2.13 21.94 0.80
CA GLU A 75 1.47 20.65 0.69
C GLU A 75 1.30 19.98 2.05
N TYR A 76 2.27 20.13 2.96
CA TYR A 76 2.16 19.64 4.34
C TYR A 76 0.94 20.24 5.06
N PHE A 77 0.78 21.56 5.02
CA PHE A 77 -0.37 22.23 5.63
C PHE A 77 -1.69 21.97 4.88
N TYR A 78 -1.66 21.86 3.55
CA TYR A 78 -2.81 21.48 2.74
C TYR A 78 -3.34 20.09 3.09
N ARG A 79 -2.44 19.09 3.19
CA ARG A 79 -2.75 17.73 3.62
C ARG A 79 -3.26 17.70 5.06
N PHE A 80 -2.56 18.37 5.98
CA PHE A 80 -2.97 18.44 7.39
C PHE A 80 -4.37 19.04 7.55
N TYR A 81 -4.66 20.17 6.90
CA TYR A 81 -6.00 20.77 6.89
C TYR A 81 -7.05 19.83 6.30
N ASN A 82 -6.75 19.20 5.16
CA ASN A 82 -7.69 18.28 4.51
C ASN A 82 -7.99 17.03 5.34
N LEU A 83 -7.02 16.50 6.08
CA LEU A 83 -7.22 15.37 7.00
C LEU A 83 -7.96 15.82 8.28
N PHE A 84 -7.55 16.93 8.89
CA PHE A 84 -7.99 17.32 10.22
C PHE A 84 -9.29 18.15 10.28
N ARG A 85 -9.79 18.67 9.15
CA ARG A 85 -11.05 19.46 9.14
C ARG A 85 -12.30 18.65 9.54
N LYS A 86 -13.24 19.30 10.23
CA LYS A 86 -14.56 18.72 10.54
C LYS A 86 -15.24 18.28 9.22
N GLY A 87 -15.88 17.11 9.22
CA GLY A 87 -16.53 16.56 8.02
C GLY A 87 -15.58 16.18 6.87
N SER A 88 -14.26 16.08 7.11
CA SER A 88 -13.30 15.70 6.07
C SER A 88 -13.69 14.38 5.38
N LYS A 89 -13.79 14.45 4.04
CA LYS A 89 -13.99 13.34 3.10
C LYS A 89 -12.66 12.73 2.60
N ALA A 90 -11.51 13.18 3.10
CA ALA A 90 -10.18 12.74 2.62
C ALA A 90 -9.47 11.74 3.56
N ARG A 91 -9.85 11.75 4.86
CA ARG A 91 -9.33 10.84 5.90
C ARG A 91 -9.43 9.36 5.52
N PRO A 92 -8.52 8.51 6.02
CA PRO A 92 -8.64 7.07 5.90
C PRO A 92 -9.99 6.51 6.37
N LEU A 93 -10.37 5.34 5.84
CA LEU A 93 -11.61 4.66 6.19
C LEU A 93 -11.61 4.27 7.66
N ASN A 94 -12.74 4.49 8.33
CA ASN A 94 -12.95 4.19 9.75
C ASN A 94 -11.89 4.81 10.69
N ALA A 95 -11.33 5.98 10.33
CA ALA A 95 -10.32 6.69 11.11
C ALA A 95 -10.92 7.82 11.99
N ARG A 96 -10.41 7.95 13.22
CA ARG A 96 -10.72 9.08 14.12
C ARG A 96 -10.16 10.39 13.54
N ARG A 97 -10.73 11.54 13.92
CA ARG A 97 -10.29 12.87 13.44
C ARG A 97 -8.82 13.18 13.71
N SER A 98 -8.26 12.63 14.80
CA SER A 98 -6.85 12.76 15.18
C SER A 98 -5.90 11.79 14.47
N TRP A 99 -6.41 10.85 13.67
CA TRP A 99 -5.56 9.89 12.95
C TRP A 99 -5.24 10.43 11.56
N LEU A 100 -3.98 10.83 11.37
CA LEU A 100 -3.40 11.22 10.10
C LEU A 100 -3.20 9.97 9.22
N ASP A 101 -2.98 10.15 7.92
CA ASP A 101 -2.68 9.04 7.03
C ASP A 101 -1.19 8.71 6.98
N PHE A 102 -0.87 7.49 6.55
CA PHE A 102 0.48 6.93 6.65
C PHE A 102 1.47 7.71 5.81
N PHE A 103 1.10 8.15 4.61
CA PHE A 103 1.97 9.05 3.83
C PHE A 103 2.25 10.35 4.59
N HIS A 104 1.26 11.03 5.16
CA HIS A 104 1.52 12.28 5.89
C HIS A 104 2.38 12.06 7.15
N ILE A 105 2.22 10.95 7.87
CA ILE A 105 3.11 10.58 8.99
C ILE A 105 4.55 10.38 8.52
N ASN A 106 4.75 9.64 7.42
CA ASN A 106 6.09 9.44 6.84
C ASN A 106 6.67 10.76 6.31
N PHE A 107 5.84 11.65 5.75
CA PHE A 107 6.25 12.96 5.28
C PHE A 107 6.69 13.88 6.44
N THR A 108 6.02 13.84 7.61
CA THR A 108 6.52 14.49 8.83
C THR A 108 7.89 13.96 9.23
N ILE A 109 8.09 12.64 9.22
CA ILE A 109 9.37 12.01 9.62
C ILE A 109 10.49 12.41 8.65
N VAL A 110 10.26 12.32 7.34
CA VAL A 110 11.20 12.80 6.31
C VAL A 110 11.52 14.27 6.49
N TRP A 111 10.52 15.12 6.68
CA TRP A 111 10.73 16.55 6.88
C TRP A 111 11.60 16.86 8.12
N LEU A 112 11.41 16.12 9.22
CA LEU A 112 12.27 16.23 10.41
C LEU A 112 13.70 15.75 10.15
N ILE A 113 13.88 14.65 9.42
CA ILE A 113 15.22 14.15 9.04
C ILE A 113 15.95 15.20 8.18
N LEU A 114 15.28 15.73 7.14
CA LEU A 114 15.87 16.76 6.27
C LEU A 114 16.14 18.07 7.01
N ALA A 115 15.28 18.47 7.96
CA ALA A 115 15.54 19.64 8.79
C ALA A 115 16.82 19.47 9.62
N VAL A 116 17.02 18.31 10.26
CA VAL A 116 18.26 18.00 10.99
C VAL A 116 19.45 17.96 10.05
N GLU A 117 19.33 17.31 8.89
CA GLU A 117 20.41 17.20 7.88
C GLU A 117 20.88 18.58 7.39
N LEU A 118 19.95 19.47 7.04
CA LEU A 118 20.21 20.81 6.54
C LEU A 118 20.75 21.76 7.64
N ILE A 119 20.25 21.63 8.88
CA ILE A 119 20.76 22.38 10.04
C ILE A 119 22.19 21.93 10.37
N VAL A 120 22.46 20.62 10.46
CA VAL A 120 23.82 20.11 10.71
C VAL A 120 24.77 20.48 9.57
N GLY A 121 24.28 20.46 8.33
CA GLY A 121 25.06 20.88 7.16
C GLY A 121 25.43 22.37 7.16
N THR A 122 24.61 23.25 7.76
CA THR A 122 24.83 24.70 7.86
C THR A 122 25.31 25.19 9.23
N ALA A 123 25.49 24.30 10.22
CA ALA A 123 25.91 24.67 11.58
C ALA A 123 27.34 25.24 11.70
N THR A 124 28.20 25.02 10.70
CA THR A 124 29.61 25.43 10.71
C THR A 124 29.90 26.64 9.80
N PRO A 125 30.90 27.49 10.14
CA PRO A 125 31.29 28.64 9.29
C PRO A 125 31.69 28.24 7.86
N GLU A 126 32.32 27.07 7.71
CA GLU A 126 32.47 26.35 6.45
C GLU A 126 31.44 25.21 6.40
N PRO A 127 30.37 25.32 5.59
CA PRO A 127 29.30 24.31 5.56
C PRO A 127 29.73 22.96 4.97
N TYR A 128 29.09 21.89 5.43
CA TYR A 128 29.34 20.54 4.93
C TYR A 128 28.66 20.31 3.58
N ILE A 129 29.22 20.86 2.50
CA ILE A 129 28.64 20.83 1.14
C ILE A 129 28.23 19.42 0.68
N ARG A 130 28.97 18.38 1.07
CA ARG A 130 28.62 16.97 0.77
C ARG A 130 27.36 16.50 1.50
N LEU A 131 27.14 16.94 2.75
CA LEU A 131 25.90 16.68 3.48
C LEU A 131 24.74 17.49 2.89
N LEU A 132 24.97 18.75 2.50
CA LEU A 132 23.97 19.58 1.83
C LEU A 132 23.63 19.13 0.38
N ALA A 133 24.30 18.08 -0.12
CA ALA A 133 23.98 17.40 -1.37
C ALA A 133 23.17 16.11 -1.18
N MET A 134 23.03 15.63 0.06
CA MET A 134 22.34 14.38 0.42
C MET A 134 20.81 14.45 0.58
N PRO A 135 20.08 15.61 0.65
CA PRO A 135 18.66 15.59 1.00
C PRO A 135 17.78 14.69 0.12
N LEU A 136 17.96 14.72 -1.20
CA LEU A 136 17.19 13.86 -2.10
C LEU A 136 17.61 12.38 -2.00
N PRO A 137 18.91 12.01 -1.96
CA PRO A 137 19.34 10.67 -1.53
C PRO A 137 18.75 10.22 -0.20
N THR A 138 18.63 11.08 0.82
CA THR A 138 18.01 10.75 2.12
C THR A 138 16.52 10.44 1.97
N VAL A 139 15.78 11.21 1.15
CA VAL A 139 14.39 10.88 0.78
C VAL A 139 14.31 9.51 0.10
N MET A 140 15.22 9.22 -0.84
CA MET A 140 15.29 7.93 -1.55
C MET A 140 15.61 6.76 -0.62
N TYR A 141 16.54 6.94 0.33
CA TYR A 141 16.83 5.94 1.37
C TYR A 141 15.63 5.70 2.27
N TYR A 142 15.03 6.75 2.82
CA TYR A 142 13.93 6.63 3.76
C TYR A 142 12.73 5.91 3.14
N PHE A 143 12.22 6.42 2.00
CA PHE A 143 11.05 5.81 1.38
C PHE A 143 11.36 4.41 0.84
N GLY A 144 12.54 4.19 0.25
CA GLY A 144 12.96 2.85 -0.19
C GLY A 144 13.03 1.85 0.97
N ALA A 145 13.64 2.22 2.09
CA ALA A 145 13.75 1.37 3.27
C ALA A 145 12.38 1.05 3.90
N VAL A 146 11.51 2.06 4.07
CA VAL A 146 10.16 1.85 4.62
C VAL A 146 9.31 0.99 3.69
N HIS A 147 9.28 1.29 2.39
CA HIS A 147 8.42 0.58 1.43
C HIS A 147 8.86 -0.88 1.23
N LEU A 148 10.17 -1.14 1.20
CA LEU A 148 10.68 -2.50 1.09
C LEU A 148 10.53 -3.27 2.41
N SER A 149 10.69 -2.62 3.57
CA SER A 149 10.51 -3.28 4.89
C SER A 149 9.06 -3.72 5.12
N LEU A 150 8.09 -2.90 4.75
CA LEU A 150 6.66 -3.28 4.84
C LEU A 150 6.34 -4.50 3.97
N ASP A 151 6.85 -4.54 2.74
CA ASP A 151 6.64 -5.66 1.83
C ASP A 151 7.40 -6.92 2.25
N ILE A 152 8.59 -6.80 2.86
CA ILE A 152 9.28 -7.92 3.52
C ILE A 152 8.45 -8.47 4.69
N LEU A 153 7.89 -7.60 5.53
CA LEU A 153 7.01 -8.02 6.63
C LEU A 153 5.73 -8.68 6.10
N ARG A 154 5.16 -8.18 5.00
CA ARG A 154 4.03 -8.80 4.27
C ARG A 154 4.39 -10.20 3.78
N MET A 155 5.51 -10.37 3.07
CA MET A 155 5.98 -11.69 2.60
C MET A 155 6.24 -12.69 3.73
N ARG A 156 6.64 -12.21 4.93
CA ARG A 156 6.80 -13.03 6.14
C ARG A 156 5.49 -13.30 6.91
N GLY A 157 4.34 -12.90 6.37
CA GLY A 157 3.02 -13.14 6.96
C GLY A 157 2.69 -12.29 8.18
N TYR A 158 3.47 -11.24 8.48
CA TYR A 158 3.16 -10.36 9.61
C TYR A 158 1.88 -9.56 9.38
N LYS A 159 1.07 -9.45 10.43
CA LYS A 159 -0.14 -8.62 10.45
C LYS A 159 0.21 -7.18 10.83
N ALA A 160 -0.56 -6.21 10.33
CA ALA A 160 -0.34 -4.78 10.57
C ALA A 160 -0.38 -4.47 12.10
N PRO A 161 0.74 -4.03 12.72
CA PRO A 161 0.83 -3.89 14.18
C PRO A 161 0.04 -2.69 14.72
N PHE A 162 -0.24 -1.71 13.87
CA PHE A 162 -1.10 -0.54 14.09
C PHE A 162 -1.91 -0.25 12.81
N ARG A 163 -2.76 0.80 12.80
CA ARG A 163 -3.53 1.20 11.61
C ARG A 163 -2.61 1.87 10.58
N ILE A 164 -2.51 1.30 9.38
CA ILE A 164 -1.77 1.84 8.24
C ILE A 164 -2.80 2.40 7.25
N SER A 165 -3.04 3.71 7.31
CA SER A 165 -4.13 4.42 6.61
C SER A 165 -5.49 3.72 6.77
N SER A 166 -6.11 3.20 5.71
CA SER A 166 -7.41 2.51 5.83
C SER A 166 -7.29 1.06 6.31
N THR A 167 -6.07 0.54 6.41
CA THR A 167 -5.79 -0.85 6.78
C THR A 167 -5.77 -0.99 8.31
N PRO A 168 -6.70 -1.74 8.92
CA PRO A 168 -6.84 -1.81 10.36
C PRO A 168 -5.74 -2.69 11.00
N ARG A 169 -5.44 -2.41 12.28
CA ARG A 169 -4.57 -3.25 13.11
C ARG A 169 -5.04 -4.72 13.06
N GLY A 170 -4.11 -5.65 12.87
CA GLY A 170 -4.38 -7.09 12.86
C GLY A 170 -4.82 -7.69 11.52
N SER A 171 -5.04 -6.86 10.49
CA SER A 171 -5.20 -7.35 9.10
C SER A 171 -3.84 -7.69 8.47
N PRO A 172 -3.78 -8.38 7.31
CA PRO A 172 -2.52 -8.57 6.57
C PRO A 172 -1.81 -7.23 6.32
N MET A 173 -0.47 -7.22 6.37
CA MET A 173 0.31 -6.03 6.07
C MET A 173 0.05 -5.59 4.61
N PRO A 174 -0.40 -4.35 4.34
CA PRO A 174 -0.69 -3.91 2.98
C PRO A 174 0.61 -3.68 2.21
N THR A 175 0.59 -3.89 0.88
CA THR A 175 1.70 -3.46 0.01
C THR A 175 1.94 -1.96 0.18
N ALA A 176 3.19 -1.53 0.39
CA ALA A 176 3.47 -0.13 0.71
C ALA A 176 2.98 0.85 -0.37
N LEU A 177 3.16 0.51 -1.65
CA LEU A 177 2.65 1.28 -2.79
C LEU A 177 1.12 1.41 -2.83
N TYR A 178 0.36 0.40 -2.36
CA TYR A 178 -1.11 0.53 -2.24
C TYR A 178 -1.47 1.68 -1.29
N VAL A 179 -0.78 1.77 -0.15
CA VAL A 179 -1.01 2.82 0.86
C VAL A 179 -0.60 4.19 0.32
N LEU A 180 0.53 4.27 -0.38
CA LEU A 180 1.02 5.50 -1.02
C LEU A 180 0.03 6.05 -2.05
N ILE A 181 -0.47 5.19 -2.94
CA ILE A 181 -1.49 5.54 -3.94
C ILE A 181 -2.81 5.95 -3.26
N GLU A 182 -3.21 5.22 -2.20
CA GLU A 182 -4.40 5.53 -1.42
C GLU A 182 -4.34 6.95 -0.85
N ASP A 183 -3.24 7.31 -0.21
CA ASP A 183 -3.09 8.56 0.54
C ASP A 183 -2.83 9.79 -0.33
N ILE A 184 -2.09 9.65 -1.44
CA ILE A 184 -1.86 10.76 -2.38
C ILE A 184 -3.14 11.05 -3.18
N VAL A 185 -3.78 10.03 -3.75
CA VAL A 185 -4.96 10.26 -4.60
C VAL A 185 -6.19 10.66 -3.77
N ALA A 186 -6.32 10.19 -2.53
CA ALA A 186 -7.44 10.58 -1.68
C ALA A 186 -7.37 12.04 -1.19
N VAL A 187 -6.17 12.57 -0.93
CA VAL A 187 -5.97 13.93 -0.39
C VAL A 187 -5.61 14.90 -1.51
N ASP A 188 -4.43 14.79 -2.08
CA ASP A 188 -3.84 15.73 -3.05
C ASP A 188 -4.55 15.63 -4.41
N GLY A 189 -4.86 14.40 -4.83
CA GLY A 189 -5.73 14.14 -5.97
C GLY A 189 -7.19 14.55 -5.75
N GLY A 190 -7.62 14.73 -4.50
CA GLY A 190 -9.00 15.05 -4.14
C GLY A 190 -10.02 13.93 -4.42
N GLY A 191 -9.58 12.68 -4.59
CA GLY A 191 -10.46 11.52 -4.80
C GLY A 191 -11.23 11.08 -3.55
N GLY A 192 -10.74 11.45 -2.36
CA GLY A 192 -11.36 11.21 -1.06
C GLY A 192 -11.68 9.75 -0.74
N GLN A 193 -12.56 9.56 0.23
CA GLN A 193 -13.02 8.26 0.71
C GLN A 193 -13.74 7.43 -0.36
N LYS A 194 -14.32 8.08 -1.39
CA LYS A 194 -14.87 7.37 -2.56
C LYS A 194 -13.76 6.66 -3.34
N TYR A 195 -12.60 7.30 -3.51
CA TYR A 195 -11.44 6.64 -4.10
C TYR A 195 -10.85 5.58 -3.16
N ARG A 196 -10.66 5.89 -1.87
CA ARG A 196 -10.16 4.93 -0.86
C ARG A 196 -10.98 3.63 -0.85
N TYR A 197 -12.31 3.74 -0.88
CA TYR A 197 -13.22 2.59 -0.95
C TYR A 197 -13.02 1.79 -2.24
N ALA A 198 -13.09 2.44 -3.40
CA ALA A 198 -12.98 1.75 -4.69
C ALA A 198 -11.60 1.11 -4.92
N LEU A 199 -10.52 1.75 -4.47
CA LEU A 199 -9.17 1.18 -4.49
C LEU A 199 -9.09 -0.07 -3.61
N ARG A 200 -9.65 -0.01 -2.39
CA ARG A 200 -9.75 -1.18 -1.49
C ARG A 200 -10.59 -2.30 -2.11
N THR A 201 -11.72 -1.99 -2.73
CA THR A 201 -12.56 -3.00 -3.41
C THR A 201 -11.79 -3.68 -4.53
N ARG A 202 -11.13 -2.94 -5.43
CA ARG A 202 -10.34 -3.53 -6.52
C ARG A 202 -9.15 -4.34 -6.00
N TYR A 203 -8.44 -3.81 -4.99
CA TYR A 203 -7.31 -4.51 -4.39
C TYR A 203 -7.73 -5.86 -3.79
N LEU A 204 -8.81 -5.88 -3.00
CA LEU A 204 -9.31 -7.11 -2.40
C LEU A 204 -10.01 -8.06 -3.39
N SER A 205 -10.42 -7.60 -4.57
CA SER A 205 -11.05 -8.45 -5.59
C SER A 205 -10.11 -8.95 -6.69
N SER A 206 -8.93 -8.34 -6.89
CA SER A 206 -8.05 -8.60 -8.03
C SER A 206 -6.65 -9.03 -7.57
N PRO A 207 -6.35 -10.36 -7.51
CA PRO A 207 -5.01 -10.86 -7.22
C PRO A 207 -3.94 -10.30 -8.17
N TYR A 208 -4.29 -10.15 -9.45
CA TYR A 208 -3.44 -9.50 -10.46
C TYR A 208 -3.04 -8.08 -10.02
N PHE A 209 -4.01 -7.25 -9.61
CA PHE A 209 -3.76 -5.86 -9.19
C PHE A 209 -2.89 -5.80 -7.92
N ARG A 210 -3.11 -6.72 -6.96
CA ARG A 210 -2.26 -6.83 -5.76
C ARG A 210 -0.81 -7.17 -6.11
N HIS A 211 -0.61 -8.15 -7.00
CA HIS A 211 0.73 -8.59 -7.40
C HIS A 211 1.46 -7.52 -8.22
N MET A 212 0.79 -6.90 -9.21
CA MET A 212 1.32 -5.75 -9.97
C MET A 212 1.78 -4.61 -9.05
N LEU A 213 1.03 -4.28 -7.99
CA LEU A 213 1.45 -3.25 -7.03
C LEU A 213 2.66 -3.67 -6.18
N PHE A 214 2.82 -4.96 -5.87
CA PHE A 214 3.98 -5.49 -5.16
C PHE A 214 5.25 -5.46 -6.03
N GLU A 215 5.17 -5.92 -7.28
CA GLU A 215 6.29 -5.82 -8.25
C GLU A 215 6.74 -4.37 -8.44
N MET A 216 5.77 -3.48 -8.63
CA MET A 216 5.99 -2.05 -8.79
C MET A 216 6.61 -1.43 -7.54
N ASN A 217 6.19 -1.85 -6.35
CA ASN A 217 6.81 -1.42 -5.10
C ASN A 217 8.26 -1.90 -4.99
N CYS A 218 8.55 -3.17 -5.31
CA CYS A 218 9.91 -3.70 -5.31
C CYS A 218 10.82 -2.98 -6.31
N PHE A 219 10.33 -2.71 -7.53
CA PHE A 219 11.07 -1.99 -8.58
C PHE A 219 11.42 -0.54 -8.18
N TRP A 220 10.47 0.19 -7.59
CA TRP A 220 10.70 1.55 -7.10
C TRP A 220 11.53 1.58 -5.81
N ALA A 221 11.15 0.83 -4.77
CA ALA A 221 11.81 0.88 -3.47
C ALA A 221 13.23 0.28 -3.49
N GLY A 222 13.42 -0.87 -4.16
CA GLY A 222 14.73 -1.47 -4.37
C GLY A 222 15.61 -0.61 -5.27
N GLY A 223 15.05 -0.09 -6.37
CA GLY A 223 15.74 0.87 -7.22
C GLY A 223 16.17 2.14 -6.47
N SER A 224 15.31 2.65 -5.60
CA SER A 224 15.56 3.83 -4.75
C SER A 224 16.74 3.60 -3.82
N LEU A 225 16.80 2.46 -3.12
CA LEU A 225 17.93 2.12 -2.24
C LEU A 225 19.25 1.96 -3.01
N ILE A 226 19.23 1.27 -4.15
CA ILE A 226 20.43 1.04 -4.97
C ILE A 226 20.96 2.36 -5.53
N PHE A 227 20.09 3.20 -6.09
CA PHE A 227 20.51 4.47 -6.67
C PHE A 227 20.85 5.52 -5.60
N ALA A 228 20.22 5.51 -4.43
CA ALA A 228 20.65 6.32 -3.29
C ALA A 228 22.10 5.98 -2.88
N ALA A 229 22.45 4.69 -2.84
CA ALA A 229 23.82 4.24 -2.57
C ALA A 229 24.81 4.72 -3.64
N VAL A 230 24.49 4.55 -4.93
CA VAL A 230 25.34 5.04 -6.04
C VAL A 230 25.51 6.55 -6.00
N ILE A 231 24.43 7.31 -5.81
CA ILE A 231 24.47 8.78 -5.74
C ILE A 231 25.24 9.25 -4.49
N THR A 232 25.12 8.56 -3.36
CA THR A 232 25.94 8.82 -2.16
C THR A 232 27.43 8.64 -2.46
N VAL A 233 27.83 7.53 -3.10
CA VAL A 233 29.23 7.31 -3.49
C VAL A 233 29.73 8.42 -4.41
N ILE A 234 28.93 8.87 -5.37
CA ILE A 234 29.25 10.02 -6.24
C ILE A 234 29.40 11.32 -5.44
N ILE A 235 28.49 11.61 -4.51
CA ILE A 235 28.53 12.79 -3.62
C ILE A 235 29.80 12.81 -2.76
N PHE A 236 30.29 11.66 -2.31
CA PHE A 236 31.47 11.60 -1.45
C PHE A 236 32.81 11.49 -2.22
N THR A 237 32.82 11.01 -3.46
CA THR A 237 34.05 10.86 -4.27
C THR A 237 34.35 12.04 -5.20
N THR A 238 33.35 12.79 -5.67
CA THR A 238 33.55 13.91 -6.62
C THR A 238 34.02 15.22 -5.93
N SER A 239 34.33 16.27 -6.70
CA SER A 239 34.63 17.61 -6.14
C SER A 239 33.38 18.28 -5.55
N ARG A 240 33.55 19.25 -4.63
CA ARG A 240 32.43 19.81 -3.82
C ARG A 240 31.23 20.28 -4.67
N ASN A 241 31.49 21.06 -5.72
CA ASN A 241 30.45 21.63 -6.58
C ASN A 241 29.77 20.56 -7.45
N VAL A 242 30.53 19.57 -7.92
CA VAL A 242 30.01 18.44 -8.70
C VAL A 242 29.16 17.55 -7.81
N ALA A 243 29.60 17.27 -6.57
CA ALA A 243 28.83 16.53 -5.58
C ALA A 243 27.48 17.22 -5.29
N TYR A 244 27.48 18.53 -5.06
CA TYR A 244 26.24 19.30 -4.87
C TYR A 244 25.33 19.21 -6.10
N THR A 245 25.85 19.50 -7.29
CA THR A 245 25.07 19.46 -8.54
C THR A 245 24.47 18.08 -8.82
N LEU A 246 25.25 17.01 -8.64
CA LEU A 246 24.81 15.64 -8.89
C LEU A 246 23.87 15.11 -7.80
N GLY A 247 24.08 15.49 -6.53
CA GLY A 247 23.19 15.10 -5.42
C GLY A 247 21.78 15.64 -5.57
N TRP A 248 21.62 16.88 -6.07
CA TRP A 248 20.31 17.43 -6.39
C TRP A 248 19.74 16.91 -7.73
N SER A 249 20.56 16.74 -8.78
CA SER A 249 20.05 16.41 -10.13
C SER A 249 19.86 14.92 -10.44
N LEU A 250 20.72 14.03 -9.95
CA LEU A 250 20.63 12.59 -10.27
C LEU A 250 19.33 11.92 -9.78
N PRO A 251 18.77 12.24 -8.59
CA PRO A 251 17.48 11.72 -8.16
C PRO A 251 16.32 12.06 -9.11
N PHE A 252 16.32 13.26 -9.71
CA PHE A 252 15.33 13.65 -10.71
C PHE A 252 15.52 12.91 -12.04
N ALA A 253 16.76 12.73 -12.49
CA ALA A 253 17.06 11.93 -13.67
C ALA A 253 16.64 10.46 -13.49
N TRP A 254 16.93 9.87 -12.33
CA TRP A 254 16.48 8.54 -11.93
C TRP A 254 14.94 8.42 -11.92
N ALA A 255 14.25 9.35 -11.24
CA ALA A 255 12.80 9.34 -11.15
C ALA A 255 12.12 9.49 -12.52
N ALA A 256 12.69 10.30 -13.43
CA ALA A 256 12.20 10.43 -14.81
C ALA A 256 12.35 9.12 -15.60
N VAL A 257 13.49 8.43 -15.49
CA VAL A 257 13.73 7.13 -16.13
C VAL A 257 12.80 6.05 -15.57
N TRP A 258 12.66 5.94 -14.25
CA TRP A 258 11.73 5.00 -13.61
C TRP A 258 10.28 5.27 -14.01
N THR A 259 9.87 6.54 -14.09
CA THR A 259 8.53 6.94 -14.58
C THR A 259 8.31 6.51 -16.03
N ALA A 260 9.31 6.71 -16.91
CA ALA A 260 9.22 6.31 -18.32
C ALA A 260 9.13 4.79 -18.52
N ILE A 261 9.79 4.00 -17.66
CA ILE A 261 9.70 2.52 -17.65
C ILE A 261 8.35 2.03 -17.13
N THR A 262 7.85 2.65 -16.06
CA THR A 262 6.72 2.12 -15.27
C THR A 262 5.35 2.51 -15.83
N ILE A 263 5.20 3.67 -16.49
CA ILE A 263 3.96 4.05 -17.19
C ILE A 263 3.50 2.99 -18.22
N PRO A 264 4.32 2.55 -19.21
CA PRO A 264 3.91 1.53 -20.18
C PRO A 264 3.79 0.14 -19.56
N TRP A 265 4.51 -0.15 -18.48
CA TRP A 265 4.37 -1.39 -17.70
C TRP A 265 2.99 -1.47 -17.05
N VAL A 266 2.63 -0.51 -16.18
CA VAL A 266 1.31 -0.47 -15.53
C VAL A 266 0.18 -0.42 -16.55
N GLN A 267 0.34 0.29 -17.67
CA GLN A 267 -0.64 0.24 -18.77
C GLN A 267 -0.74 -1.14 -19.43
N SER A 268 0.35 -1.92 -19.55
CA SER A 268 0.28 -3.31 -20.02
C SER A 268 -0.47 -4.19 -19.04
N ASP A 269 -0.14 -4.09 -17.75
CA ASP A 269 -0.70 -4.93 -16.70
C ASP A 269 -2.17 -4.64 -16.41
N LEU A 270 -2.60 -3.38 -16.37
CA LEU A 270 -4.03 -3.04 -16.26
C LEU A 270 -4.87 -3.50 -17.49
N ARG A 271 -4.24 -3.71 -18.66
CA ARG A 271 -4.89 -4.32 -19.83
C ARG A 271 -4.93 -5.85 -19.73
N ARG A 272 -3.91 -6.48 -19.15
CA ARG A 272 -3.87 -7.92 -18.86
C ARG A 272 -4.88 -8.29 -17.76
N GLU A 273 -4.93 -7.52 -16.67
CA GLU A 273 -5.96 -7.63 -15.64
C GLU A 273 -7.36 -7.58 -16.25
N LYS A 274 -7.67 -6.59 -17.11
CA LYS A 274 -9.01 -6.51 -17.73
C LYS A 274 -9.31 -7.71 -18.65
N LYS A 275 -8.31 -8.29 -19.32
CA LYS A 275 -8.49 -9.52 -20.13
C LYS A 275 -8.74 -10.73 -19.24
N ALA A 276 -7.84 -10.99 -18.29
CA ALA A 276 -7.95 -12.09 -17.34
C ALA A 276 -9.27 -12.05 -16.56
N TRP A 277 -9.80 -10.85 -16.24
CA TRP A 277 -11.11 -10.67 -15.60
C TRP A 277 -12.31 -11.05 -16.48
N ALA A 278 -12.19 -10.94 -17.81
CA ALA A 278 -13.22 -11.37 -18.75
C ALA A 278 -13.05 -12.84 -19.20
N GLU A 279 -11.84 -13.38 -19.06
CA GLU A 279 -11.46 -14.74 -19.44
C GLU A 279 -11.60 -15.74 -18.26
N HIS A 280 -11.42 -15.26 -17.01
CA HIS A 280 -11.46 -16.05 -15.77
C HIS A 280 -12.08 -15.26 -14.61
N HIS A 281 -13.36 -15.54 -14.28
CA HIS A 281 -13.99 -15.02 -13.06
C HIS A 281 -13.29 -15.52 -11.79
N ASP A 282 -12.93 -16.81 -11.75
CA ASP A 282 -12.46 -17.50 -10.55
C ASP A 282 -10.94 -17.64 -10.49
N LEU A 283 -10.24 -16.51 -10.33
CA LEU A 283 -8.78 -16.46 -10.10
C LEU A 283 -8.40 -16.88 -8.66
N GLY A 284 -8.82 -18.07 -8.24
CA GLY A 284 -8.22 -18.91 -7.19
C GLY A 284 -8.19 -18.41 -5.74
N GLY A 285 -8.64 -17.19 -5.44
CA GLY A 285 -8.65 -16.62 -4.09
C GLY A 285 -10.06 -16.31 -3.59
N ILE A 286 -10.29 -16.39 -2.28
CA ILE A 286 -11.58 -16.05 -1.66
C ILE A 286 -11.89 -14.56 -1.98
N PRO A 287 -13.03 -14.24 -2.63
CA PRO A 287 -13.38 -12.88 -3.00
C PRO A 287 -13.33 -11.91 -1.82
N TYR A 288 -12.76 -10.72 -2.06
CA TYR A 288 -12.60 -9.65 -1.07
C TYR A 288 -11.64 -9.95 0.11
N THR A 289 -10.80 -10.98 0.01
CA THR A 289 -9.72 -11.26 0.97
C THR A 289 -8.34 -10.88 0.44
N ASP A 290 -7.43 -10.50 1.34
CA ASP A 290 -6.01 -10.27 1.02
C ASP A 290 -5.16 -11.50 1.38
N ASP A 291 -5.51 -12.67 0.83
CA ASP A 291 -4.67 -13.85 0.94
C ASP A 291 -3.42 -13.71 0.06
N ILE A 292 -2.26 -13.93 0.69
CA ILE A 292 -0.93 -13.80 0.10
C ILE A 292 -0.56 -15.08 -0.68
N ASN A 293 -1.21 -16.21 -0.39
CA ASN A 293 -0.95 -17.51 -1.01
C ASN A 293 -1.89 -17.83 -2.18
N ALA A 294 -2.89 -16.97 -2.45
CA ALA A 294 -3.82 -17.14 -3.56
C ALA A 294 -3.08 -17.18 -4.91
N PRO A 295 -3.46 -18.07 -5.85
CA PRO A 295 -2.79 -18.20 -7.15
C PRO A 295 -2.72 -16.88 -7.91
N THR A 296 -1.50 -16.35 -8.10
CA THR A 296 -1.27 -15.12 -8.85
C THR A 296 -1.17 -15.39 -10.36
N PRO A 297 -2.00 -14.75 -11.21
CA PRO A 297 -1.86 -14.84 -12.66
C PRO A 297 -0.61 -14.12 -13.17
N ARG A 298 0.07 -14.67 -14.20
CA ARG A 298 1.38 -14.19 -14.66
C ARG A 298 1.35 -12.73 -15.15
N THR A 299 2.23 -11.91 -14.57
CA THR A 299 2.40 -10.48 -14.88
C THR A 299 3.29 -10.23 -16.10
N ARG A 300 3.47 -8.95 -16.46
CA ARG A 300 4.53 -8.58 -17.39
C ARG A 300 5.92 -9.00 -16.90
N PHE A 301 6.27 -8.80 -15.62
CA PHE A 301 7.63 -9.02 -15.13
C PHE A 301 8.04 -10.50 -15.22
N GLU A 302 7.21 -11.41 -14.68
CA GLU A 302 7.41 -12.86 -14.83
C GLU A 302 7.48 -13.26 -16.31
N SER A 303 6.56 -12.78 -17.15
CA SER A 303 6.55 -13.11 -18.60
C SER A 303 7.73 -12.53 -19.41
N VAL A 304 8.59 -11.74 -18.78
CA VAL A 304 9.86 -11.24 -19.32
C VAL A 304 11.04 -11.98 -18.67
N GLN A 305 11.00 -12.24 -17.37
CA GLN A 305 11.98 -13.06 -16.68
C GLN A 305 12.04 -14.49 -17.26
N ASP A 306 10.90 -15.11 -17.55
CA ASP A 306 10.79 -16.41 -18.24
C ASP A 306 11.48 -16.42 -19.62
N ARG A 307 11.48 -15.28 -20.33
CA ARG A 307 12.13 -15.16 -21.66
C ARG A 307 13.65 -15.01 -21.58
N PHE A 308 14.18 -14.62 -20.42
CA PHE A 308 15.62 -14.48 -20.17
C PHE A 308 16.18 -15.61 -19.28
N ASN A 309 15.31 -16.41 -18.65
CA ASN A 309 15.65 -17.62 -17.91
C ASN A 309 16.11 -18.76 -18.85
N PHE A 310 17.33 -18.66 -19.39
CA PHE A 310 18.06 -19.78 -19.98
C PHE A 310 18.56 -20.77 -18.89
N ASN A 311 17.67 -21.21 -17.99
CA ASN A 311 18.00 -22.11 -16.88
C ASN A 311 17.10 -23.36 -16.92
N PRO A 312 17.57 -24.50 -17.48
CA PRO A 312 16.73 -25.66 -17.81
C PRO A 312 16.25 -26.49 -16.61
N PHE A 313 16.51 -26.03 -15.37
CA PHE A 313 16.25 -26.79 -14.15
C PHE A 313 14.91 -26.48 -13.45
N HIS A 314 14.18 -25.43 -13.85
CA HIS A 314 12.84 -25.19 -13.31
C HIS A 314 11.79 -26.03 -14.05
N ARG A 315 11.70 -27.32 -13.69
CA ARG A 315 10.66 -28.24 -14.17
C ARG A 315 9.28 -27.69 -13.79
N GLU A 316 8.43 -27.48 -14.79
CA GLU A 316 7.09 -26.94 -14.61
C GLU A 316 6.24 -27.88 -13.74
N LYS A 317 5.58 -27.35 -12.70
CA LYS A 317 4.75 -28.14 -11.79
C LYS A 317 3.37 -28.35 -12.41
N GLN A 318 3.34 -29.27 -13.38
CA GLN A 318 2.19 -29.61 -14.21
C GLN A 318 0.93 -29.86 -13.37
N SER A 319 -0.13 -29.10 -13.65
CA SER A 319 -1.45 -29.30 -13.04
C SER A 319 -1.95 -30.72 -13.33
N ALA A 320 -2.56 -31.38 -12.35
CA ALA A 320 -3.16 -32.69 -12.55
C ALA A 320 -4.30 -32.61 -13.60
N PRO A 321 -4.42 -33.59 -14.52
CA PRO A 321 -5.54 -33.64 -15.45
C PRO A 321 -6.85 -33.91 -14.70
N ALA A 322 -7.96 -33.38 -15.22
CA ALA A 322 -9.29 -33.68 -14.71
C ALA A 322 -9.63 -35.15 -14.93
N SER A 323 -10.31 -35.77 -13.97
CA SER A 323 -10.89 -37.11 -14.11
C SER A 323 -12.02 -37.09 -15.13
N SER A 324 -11.85 -37.82 -16.23
CA SER A 324 -12.94 -38.16 -17.15
C SER A 324 -13.74 -39.35 -16.62
N ASP A 325 -15.05 -39.21 -16.49
CA ASP A 325 -15.96 -40.34 -16.30
C ASP A 325 -15.93 -41.24 -17.55
N GLU A 326 -15.19 -42.34 -17.49
CA GLU A 326 -15.34 -43.43 -18.46
C GLU A 326 -16.54 -44.30 -18.09
N ARG A 327 -17.25 -44.79 -19.10
CA ARG A 327 -18.52 -45.49 -18.95
C ARG A 327 -18.31 -46.99 -18.82
N ASP A 328 -19.09 -47.60 -17.96
CA ASP A 328 -19.14 -49.04 -17.75
C ASP A 328 -19.79 -49.74 -18.96
N ASP A 329 -19.07 -50.72 -19.54
CA ASP A 329 -19.52 -51.56 -20.68
C ASP A 329 -18.56 -52.76 -20.87
N GLY A 330 -18.80 -53.89 -20.17
CA GLY A 330 -18.01 -55.12 -20.39
C GLY A 330 -18.42 -56.31 -19.48
N PRO A 331 -18.41 -57.58 -19.96
CA PRO A 331 -19.47 -58.50 -19.51
C PRO A 331 -19.05 -59.83 -18.83
N SER A 332 -19.92 -60.25 -17.91
CA SER A 332 -20.42 -61.63 -17.66
C SER A 332 -19.45 -62.80 -17.45
N ARG A 333 -19.41 -63.30 -16.20
CA ARG A 333 -19.31 -64.71 -15.73
C ARG A 333 -19.31 -64.73 -14.18
N ASP A 334 -19.75 -65.75 -13.43
CA ASP A 334 -20.16 -67.14 -13.74
C ASP A 334 -21.48 -67.52 -13.01
N ASP A 335 -21.92 -68.78 -13.17
CA ASP A 335 -23.20 -69.37 -12.70
C ASP A 335 -23.23 -69.91 -11.24
N MET A 336 -24.46 -70.21 -10.81
CA MET A 336 -24.95 -71.09 -9.72
C MET A 336 -23.98 -71.89 -8.82
N ASP A 337 -24.13 -71.76 -7.49
CA ASP A 337 -24.65 -72.77 -6.52
C ASP A 337 -24.35 -72.28 -5.07
N ARG A 338 -25.33 -72.14 -4.13
CA ARG A 338 -26.04 -73.12 -3.26
C ARG A 338 -25.35 -73.46 -1.92
N GLN A 339 -26.21 -73.78 -0.93
CA GLN A 339 -25.96 -74.21 0.47
C GLN A 339 -25.25 -73.17 1.38
N ALA A 340 -25.77 -72.69 2.52
CA ALA A 340 -26.81 -73.10 3.50
C ALA A 340 -26.31 -73.93 4.71
N ASP A 341 -26.83 -73.53 5.88
CA ASP A 341 -26.75 -74.11 7.24
C ASP A 341 -25.34 -74.14 7.89
N ASP A 342 -25.17 -74.11 9.23
CA ASP A 342 -26.14 -74.24 10.34
C ASP A 342 -25.66 -73.53 11.64
N LYS A 343 -26.62 -73.17 12.52
CA LYS A 343 -26.54 -72.95 14.01
C LYS A 343 -25.63 -71.85 14.62
N GLU A 344 -26.15 -70.98 15.51
CA GLU A 344 -26.50 -71.14 16.97
C GLU A 344 -25.24 -71.31 17.88
N THR A 345 -25.15 -70.75 19.09
CA THR A 345 -26.20 -70.42 20.10
C THR A 345 -25.70 -69.37 21.12
N GLN A 346 -26.61 -68.57 21.74
CA GLN A 346 -26.61 -68.02 23.14
C GLN A 346 -25.34 -67.32 23.73
N HIS A 347 -25.36 -66.38 24.68
CA HIS A 347 -26.35 -65.60 25.47
C HIS A 347 -25.62 -64.25 25.83
N SER A 348 -26.14 -63.21 26.51
CA SER A 348 -27.26 -63.04 27.46
C SER A 348 -27.59 -61.54 27.67
N ASP A 349 -28.88 -61.28 27.91
CA ASP A 349 -29.47 -60.21 28.75
C ASP A 349 -29.36 -58.71 28.40
N ASP A 350 -30.32 -57.96 28.94
CA ASP A 350 -30.86 -56.67 28.44
C ASP A 350 -30.98 -55.62 29.61
N PRO A 351 -31.70 -54.46 29.57
CA PRO A 351 -31.29 -53.23 30.27
C PRO A 351 -32.39 -52.77 31.28
N PRO A 352 -32.79 -51.48 31.48
CA PRO A 352 -32.17 -50.14 31.34
C PRO A 352 -32.29 -49.31 32.65
N LEU A 353 -32.53 -47.98 32.56
CA LEU A 353 -32.88 -46.98 33.62
C LEU A 353 -31.66 -46.36 34.37
N GLN A 354 -31.67 -45.12 34.91
CA GLN A 354 -32.74 -44.09 35.04
C GLN A 354 -32.20 -42.64 35.19
N GLN A 355 -33.04 -41.62 34.96
CA GLN A 355 -32.88 -40.18 35.36
C GLN A 355 -33.79 -39.89 36.59
N PRO A 356 -33.50 -38.90 37.47
CA PRO A 356 -33.74 -37.44 37.26
C PRO A 356 -32.54 -36.58 37.77
N SER A 357 -32.52 -35.27 38.05
CA SER A 357 -33.50 -34.14 38.21
C SER A 357 -32.90 -32.85 37.57
N GLN A 358 -33.65 -31.93 36.96
CA GLN A 358 -34.46 -30.81 37.49
C GLN A 358 -33.77 -29.84 38.48
N GLU A 359 -33.53 -28.60 38.04
CA GLU A 359 -34.06 -27.31 38.54
C GLU A 359 -33.18 -26.14 38.00
N ALA A 360 -33.61 -24.88 37.83
CA ALA A 360 -34.89 -24.30 37.38
C ALA A 360 -34.61 -22.82 37.01
N GLN A 361 -35.19 -22.29 35.93
CA GLN A 361 -35.28 -20.82 35.72
C GLN A 361 -36.57 -20.29 36.38
N PRO A 362 -36.65 -18.97 36.63
CA PRO A 362 -37.73 -18.25 35.94
C PRO A 362 -37.37 -16.84 35.41
N HIS A 363 -38.15 -16.43 34.41
CA HIS A 363 -38.50 -15.05 34.00
C HIS A 363 -39.24 -14.30 35.14
N ASP A 364 -39.48 -12.98 35.17
CA ASP A 364 -38.95 -11.77 34.51
C ASP A 364 -39.22 -10.58 35.52
N GLU A 365 -39.69 -9.33 35.29
CA GLU A 365 -40.12 -8.50 34.14
C GLU A 365 -40.09 -6.99 34.53
N GLN A 366 -40.46 -6.11 33.58
CA GLN A 366 -40.97 -4.73 33.73
C GLN A 366 -40.15 -3.60 34.41
N GLN A 367 -39.91 -2.57 33.58
CA GLN A 367 -40.19 -1.13 33.79
C GLN A 367 -39.80 -0.42 35.11
N ALA A 368 -38.95 0.62 34.99
CA ALA A 368 -39.29 2.00 35.41
C ALA A 368 -38.27 3.03 34.87
N GLN A 369 -38.74 4.25 34.58
CA GLN A 369 -37.92 5.47 34.69
C GLN A 369 -38.16 6.08 36.08
N PRO A 370 -37.29 7.01 36.55
CA PRO A 370 -37.84 8.35 36.74
C PRO A 370 -36.89 9.51 36.37
N GLU A 371 -37.51 10.53 35.76
CA GLU A 371 -37.45 11.97 36.05
C GLU A 371 -36.13 12.77 36.08
N GLN A 372 -36.31 14.07 35.83
CA GLN A 372 -35.30 15.12 35.96
C GLN A 372 -35.55 15.87 37.27
N GLU A 373 -34.51 16.32 37.96
CA GLU A 373 -34.68 17.39 38.95
C GLU A 373 -33.72 18.57 38.74
N THR A 374 -34.21 19.74 39.13
CA THR A 374 -33.64 21.05 38.80
C THR A 374 -32.64 21.50 39.86
N LYS A 375 -31.51 22.09 39.44
CA LYS A 375 -30.88 23.17 40.22
C LYS A 375 -30.46 24.33 39.34
N GLN A 376 -31.22 25.42 39.43
CA GLN A 376 -30.70 26.75 39.22
C GLN A 376 -29.93 27.16 40.48
N GLU A 377 -28.79 27.84 40.32
CA GLU A 377 -28.27 28.68 41.38
C GLU A 377 -27.75 29.98 40.73
N GLN A 378 -28.27 31.12 41.18
CA GLN A 378 -28.08 32.41 40.54
C GLN A 378 -27.70 33.45 41.60
N LYS A 379 -26.42 33.79 41.65
CA LYS A 379 -25.88 35.00 42.28
C LYS A 379 -24.54 35.34 41.59
N THR A 380 -24.10 36.58 41.37
CA THR A 380 -24.66 37.95 41.30
C THR A 380 -23.42 38.84 41.46
N GLU A 381 -23.38 39.97 40.75
CA GLU A 381 -22.42 41.10 40.92
C GLU A 381 -20.95 40.94 40.47
N SER A 382 -20.51 42.05 39.84
CA SER A 382 -19.13 42.53 39.54
C SER A 382 -18.11 41.56 38.93
#